data_AF-A0AAV4SV00-F1
#
_entry.id   AF-A0AAV4SV00-F1
#
_cell.length_a   1.000
_cell.length_b   1.000
_cell.length_c   1.000
_cell.angle_alpha   90.00
_cell.angle_beta   90.00
_cell.angle_gamma   90.00
#
_symmetry.space_group_name_H-M   'P 1'
#
loop_
_entity.id
_entity.type
_entity.pdbx_description
1 polymer ?
#
loop_
_entity_poly.entity_id
_entity_poly.type
_entity_poly.pdbx_seq_one_letter_code
_entity_poly.pdbx_strand_id
1 'polypeptide(L)'
;MFFVPSLQHMAYSKITVALCNQTDMKAPFNELKTVIMVVCPKDLLDIILAIVERAKQKINYLRIPEMLKPDLIIVLKSTVLLINDWFIDHSDILEPDFDDVSSFHWRSECSIDTVKTAQALVRREDAPVTMRLKFATRYCLEEDVRRLRTMRRTSASSYYLEKDLLRLERRCPLAMLCIRAELCYSMSTDWMRDWCEYQGIHNCRSVGSLSISIGLQ
;
A
#
# COMPACT_ATOMS: atom_id res chain seq x y z
N MET A 1 -11.46 -3.86 23.39
CA MET A 1 -11.96 -2.64 24.05
C MET A 1 -12.43 -1.70 22.95
N PHE A 2 -13.70 -1.30 22.93
CA PHE A 2 -14.21 -0.37 21.91
C PHE A 2 -13.89 1.06 22.35
N PHE A 3 -13.07 1.78 21.60
CA PHE A 3 -12.86 3.20 21.82
C PHE A 3 -14.10 3.96 21.35
N VAL A 4 -14.71 4.75 22.25
CA VAL A 4 -15.81 5.64 21.91
C VAL A 4 -15.24 7.06 21.89
N PRO A 5 -15.08 7.69 20.70
CA PRO A 5 -14.47 9.01 20.61
C PRO A 5 -15.39 10.08 21.22
N SER A 6 -14.79 11.09 21.87
CA SER A 6 -15.53 12.26 22.32
C SER A 6 -16.05 13.06 21.12
N LEU A 7 -17.08 13.88 21.34
CA LEU A 7 -17.61 14.78 20.30
C LEU A 7 -16.52 15.73 19.77
N GLN A 8 -15.65 16.20 20.67
CA GLN A 8 -14.51 17.03 20.33
C GLN A 8 -13.52 16.29 19.41
N HIS A 9 -13.15 15.05 19.74
CA HIS A 9 -12.28 14.23 18.90
C HIS A 9 -12.90 14.01 17.51
N MET A 10 -14.18 13.66 17.44
CA MET A 10 -14.88 13.48 16.16
C MET A 10 -14.92 14.77 15.33
N ALA A 11 -15.13 15.92 15.96
CA ALA A 11 -15.12 17.21 15.28
C ALA A 11 -13.73 17.54 14.70
N TYR A 12 -12.67 17.37 15.49
CA TYR A 12 -11.30 17.54 15.01
C TYR A 12 -10.96 16.57 13.88
N SER A 13 -11.33 15.29 14.04
CA SER A 13 -11.13 14.24 13.03
C SER A 13 -11.77 14.63 11.69
N LYS A 14 -13.02 15.10 11.71
CA LYS A 14 -13.72 15.54 10.50
C LYS A 14 -13.02 16.72 9.81
N ILE A 15 -12.57 17.71 10.58
CA ILE A 15 -11.87 18.88 10.03
C ILE A 15 -10.54 18.43 9.42
N THR A 16 -9.76 17.63 10.13
CA THR A 16 -8.47 17.13 9.68
C THR A 16 -8.59 16.30 8.41
N VAL A 17 -9.52 15.34 8.37
CA VAL A 17 -9.80 14.53 7.17
C VAL A 17 -10.20 15.42 5.99
N ALA A 18 -11.09 16.39 6.23
CA ALA A 18 -11.50 17.32 5.19
C ALA A 18 -10.33 18.15 4.65
N LEU A 19 -9.38 18.55 5.50
CA LEU A 19 -8.15 19.24 5.09
C LEU A 19 -7.24 18.32 4.27
N CYS A 20 -6.96 17.10 4.74
CA CYS A 20 -6.09 16.15 4.04
C CYS A 20 -6.62 15.74 2.67
N ASN A 21 -7.95 15.74 2.48
CA ASN A 21 -8.59 15.41 1.20
C ASN A 21 -8.65 16.58 0.21
N GLN A 22 -8.17 17.79 0.56
CA GLN A 22 -8.15 18.92 -0.36
C GLN A 22 -7.17 18.68 -1.52
N THR A 23 -7.50 19.18 -2.70
CA THR A 23 -6.74 18.93 -3.93
C THR A 23 -5.29 19.39 -3.86
N ASP A 24 -5.02 20.51 -3.19
CA ASP A 24 -3.67 21.07 -3.00
C ASP A 24 -2.86 20.37 -1.89
N MET A 25 -3.51 19.49 -1.12
CA MET A 25 -2.84 18.55 -0.22
C MET A 25 -2.46 17.24 -0.92
N LYS A 26 -3.03 16.91 -2.08
CA LYS A 26 -2.69 15.67 -2.80
C LYS A 26 -1.25 15.63 -3.29
N ALA A 27 -0.77 16.73 -3.89
CA ALA A 27 0.58 16.80 -4.43
C ALA A 27 1.68 16.41 -3.41
N PRO A 28 1.74 16.98 -2.19
CA PRO A 28 2.77 16.59 -1.24
C PRO A 28 2.57 15.17 -0.67
N PHE A 29 1.34 14.63 -0.64
CA PHE A 29 1.13 13.22 -0.31
C PHE A 29 1.61 12.27 -1.43
N ASN A 30 1.52 12.68 -2.70
CA ASN A 30 2.09 11.92 -3.81
C ASN A 30 3.61 11.95 -3.78
N GLU A 31 4.21 13.10 -3.45
CA GLU A 31 5.65 13.22 -3.23
C GLU A 31 6.12 12.32 -2.08
N LEU A 32 5.38 12.32 -0.96
CA LEU A 32 5.62 11.42 0.17
C LEU A 32 5.66 9.96 -0.26
N LYS A 33 4.64 9.52 -1.01
CA LYS A 33 4.57 8.16 -1.57
C LYS A 33 5.80 7.85 -2.42
N THR A 34 6.19 8.74 -3.32
CA THR A 34 7.36 8.55 -4.20
C THR A 34 8.66 8.41 -3.39
N VAL A 35 8.88 9.25 -2.39
CA VAL A 35 10.10 9.17 -1.55
C VAL A 35 10.16 7.88 -0.74
N ILE A 36 9.02 7.42 -0.21
CA ILE A 36 8.96 6.12 0.49
C ILE A 36 9.42 4.98 -0.42
N MET A 37 9.11 5.03 -1.71
CA MET A 37 9.51 4.01 -2.68
C MET A 37 11.00 4.08 -3.09
N VAL A 38 11.62 5.26 -3.00
CA VAL A 38 13.01 5.50 -3.47
C VAL A 38 14.05 5.45 -2.32
N VAL A 39 13.59 5.44 -1.06
CA VAL A 39 14.39 5.24 0.17
C VAL A 39 15.43 6.34 0.41
N CYS A 40 14.97 7.53 0.80
CA CYS A 40 15.80 8.55 1.46
C CYS A 40 15.12 9.03 2.77
N PRO A 41 15.64 8.64 3.96
CA PRO A 41 15.01 8.98 5.25
C PRO A 41 14.97 10.48 5.58
N LYS A 42 15.93 11.26 5.08
CA LYS A 42 15.98 12.71 5.33
C LYS A 42 14.88 13.44 4.58
N ASP A 43 14.70 13.09 3.31
CA ASP A 43 13.68 13.68 2.44
C ASP A 43 12.26 13.37 2.95
N LEU A 44 12.08 12.20 3.59
CA LEU A 44 10.82 11.79 4.20
C LEU A 44 10.35 12.77 5.29
N LEU A 45 11.25 13.11 6.23
CA LEU A 45 10.91 14.00 7.34
C LEU A 45 10.59 15.42 6.84
N ASP A 46 11.36 15.91 5.88
CA ASP A 46 11.17 17.24 5.30
C ASP A 46 9.81 17.34 4.59
N ILE A 47 9.38 16.30 3.87
CA ILE A 47 8.06 16.24 3.24
C ILE A 47 6.93 16.19 4.28
N ILE A 48 7.05 15.37 5.33
CA ILE A 48 6.04 15.30 6.40
C ILE A 48 5.89 16.67 7.08
N LEU A 49 7.00 17.34 7.36
CA LEU A 49 6.99 18.69 7.94
C LEU A 49 6.32 19.69 7.00
N ALA A 50 6.61 19.64 5.69
CA ALA A 50 5.99 20.51 4.69
C ALA A 50 4.46 20.29 4.60
N ILE A 51 3.99 19.04 4.65
CA ILE A 51 2.56 18.70 4.71
C ILE A 51 1.90 19.32 5.95
N VAL A 52 2.54 19.14 7.12
CA VAL A 52 2.01 19.65 8.39
C VAL A 52 1.97 21.18 8.39
N GLU A 53 3.02 21.87 7.93
CA GLU A 53 3.05 23.34 7.86
C GLU A 53 2.00 23.89 6.89
N ARG A 54 1.83 23.26 5.72
CA ARG A 54 0.77 23.65 4.78
C ARG A 54 -0.63 23.51 5.38
N ALA A 55 -0.90 22.38 6.05
CA ALA A 55 -2.18 22.17 6.70
C ALA A 55 -2.38 23.09 7.92
N LYS A 56 -1.34 23.41 8.69
CA LYS A 56 -1.38 24.44 9.75
C LYS A 56 -1.76 25.81 9.21
N GLN A 57 -1.18 26.23 8.08
CA GLN A 57 -1.56 27.50 7.44
C GLN A 57 -3.05 27.50 7.10
N LYS A 58 -3.57 26.42 6.53
CA LYS A 58 -5.01 26.27 6.26
C LYS A 58 -5.86 26.34 7.52
N ILE A 59 -5.44 25.69 8.61
CA ILE A 59 -6.11 25.77 9.92
C ILE A 59 -6.19 27.21 10.41
N ASN A 60 -5.14 28.00 10.22
CA ASN A 60 -5.12 29.40 10.65
C ASN A 60 -6.15 30.28 9.91
N TYR A 61 -6.53 29.91 8.68
CA TYR A 61 -7.58 30.59 7.92
C TYR A 61 -9.00 30.10 8.24
N LEU A 62 -9.15 29.00 8.99
CA LEU A 62 -10.46 28.53 9.42
C LEU A 62 -11.01 29.46 10.51
N ARG A 63 -12.33 29.72 10.44
CA ARG A 63 -13.06 30.48 11.47
C ARG A 63 -13.34 29.63 12.71
N ILE A 64 -12.28 29.05 13.29
CA ILE A 64 -12.34 28.27 14.52
C ILE A 64 -11.70 29.06 15.67
N PRO A 65 -12.19 28.91 16.91
CA PRO A 65 -11.58 29.55 18.08
C PRO A 65 -10.09 29.23 18.21
N GLU A 66 -9.27 30.24 18.49
CA GLU A 66 -7.81 30.10 18.62
C GLU A 66 -7.41 29.01 19.64
N MET A 67 -8.18 28.90 20.73
CA MET A 67 -7.94 27.89 21.77
C MET A 67 -8.07 26.44 21.30
N LEU A 68 -8.76 26.18 20.18
CA LEU A 68 -8.94 24.83 19.63
C LEU A 68 -7.90 24.46 18.56
N LYS A 69 -7.17 25.45 18.02
CA LYS A 69 -6.18 25.21 16.96
C LYS A 69 -5.04 24.30 17.41
N PRO A 70 -4.47 24.42 18.62
CA PRO A 70 -3.39 23.54 19.06
C PRO A 70 -3.78 22.05 19.05
N ASP A 71 -4.96 21.72 19.56
CA ASP A 71 -5.46 20.33 19.58
C ASP A 71 -5.70 19.80 18.16
N LEU A 72 -6.28 20.64 17.30
CA LEU A 72 -6.50 20.27 15.90
C LEU A 72 -5.17 19.99 15.18
N ILE A 73 -4.12 20.76 15.46
CA ILE A 73 -2.78 20.53 14.92
C ILE A 73 -2.20 19.20 15.42
N ILE A 74 -2.47 18.80 16.66
CA ILE A 74 -2.03 17.49 17.19
C ILE A 74 -2.72 16.37 16.40
N VAL A 75 -4.05 16.43 16.24
CA VAL A 75 -4.81 15.43 15.46
C VAL A 75 -4.35 15.39 14.00
N LEU A 76 -4.06 16.56 13.41
CA LEU A 76 -3.49 16.67 12.06
C LEU A 76 -2.17 15.92 11.93
N LYS A 77 -1.21 16.17 12.84
CA LYS A 77 0.08 15.47 12.81
C LYS A 77 -0.10 13.96 12.89
N SER A 78 -0.93 13.48 13.81
CA SER A 78 -1.23 12.05 13.92
C SER A 78 -1.84 11.50 12.64
N THR A 79 -2.71 12.25 11.98
CA THR A 79 -3.34 11.82 10.72
C THR A 79 -2.34 11.73 9.57
N VAL A 80 -1.42 12.70 9.46
CA VAL A 80 -0.34 12.66 8.45
C VAL A 80 0.56 11.44 8.67
N LEU A 81 0.88 11.12 9.93
CA LEU A 81 1.65 9.92 10.26
C LEU A 81 0.90 8.63 9.90
N LEU A 82 -0.42 8.55 10.15
CA LEU A 82 -1.22 7.39 9.73
C LEU A 82 -1.22 7.19 8.21
N ILE A 83 -1.25 8.27 7.43
CA ILE A 83 -1.13 8.21 5.98
C ILE A 83 0.26 7.71 5.57
N ASN A 84 1.31 8.23 6.21
CA ASN A 84 2.69 7.78 5.99
C ASN A 84 2.85 6.29 6.29
N ASP A 85 2.37 5.82 7.44
CA ASP A 85 2.45 4.42 7.85
C ASP A 85 1.71 3.53 6.86
N TRP A 86 0.53 3.97 6.40
CA TRP A 86 -0.19 3.25 5.36
C TRP A 86 0.61 3.15 4.05
N PHE A 87 1.30 4.23 3.62
CA PHE A 87 2.15 4.16 2.43
C PHE A 87 3.35 3.21 2.61
N ILE A 88 3.99 3.22 3.78
CA ILE A 88 5.10 2.31 4.11
C ILE A 88 4.62 0.85 4.04
N ASP A 89 3.50 0.54 4.70
CA ASP A 89 2.91 -0.80 4.79
C ASP A 89 2.47 -1.39 3.44
N HIS A 90 2.34 -0.54 2.41
CA HIS A 90 1.90 -0.92 1.07
C HIS A 90 2.92 -0.58 -0.02
N SER A 91 4.13 -0.17 0.35
CA SER A 91 5.17 0.27 -0.58
C SER A 91 5.57 -0.78 -1.63
N ASP A 92 5.41 -2.07 -1.33
CA ASP A 92 5.66 -3.21 -2.24
C ASP A 92 4.53 -3.46 -3.26
N ILE A 93 3.36 -2.85 -3.02
CA ILE A 93 2.16 -2.96 -3.86
C ILE A 93 1.95 -1.69 -4.68
N LEU A 94 2.19 -0.51 -4.08
CA LEU A 94 1.99 0.78 -4.72
C LEU A 94 2.92 0.95 -5.92
N GLU A 95 2.40 1.56 -6.99
CA GLU A 95 3.19 1.95 -8.15
C GLU A 95 3.52 3.46 -8.10
N PRO A 96 4.73 3.88 -8.52
CA PRO A 96 5.15 5.27 -8.40
C PRO A 96 4.23 6.23 -9.14
N ASP A 97 3.80 5.84 -10.35
CA ASP A 97 3.03 6.67 -11.26
C ASP A 97 1.53 6.70 -10.97
N PHE A 98 1.07 5.99 -9.93
CA PHE A 98 -0.35 5.94 -9.59
C PHE A 98 -0.72 7.09 -8.64
N ASP A 99 -1.13 8.23 -9.21
CA ASP A 99 -1.24 9.54 -8.56
C ASP A 99 -2.40 9.75 -7.58
N ASP A 100 -3.27 8.76 -7.33
CA ASP A 100 -4.52 9.02 -6.61
C ASP A 100 -4.84 7.99 -5.52
N VAL A 101 -3.77 7.58 -4.82
CA VAL A 101 -3.85 6.72 -3.63
C VAL A 101 -4.43 7.47 -2.42
N SER A 102 -4.47 8.80 -2.45
CA SER A 102 -4.95 9.65 -1.33
C SER A 102 -6.46 9.61 -1.08
N SER A 103 -7.21 8.79 -1.82
CA SER A 103 -8.65 8.56 -1.60
C SER A 103 -8.92 7.60 -0.43
N PHE A 104 -8.39 7.94 0.75
CA PHE A 104 -8.56 7.15 1.96
C PHE A 104 -10.02 7.13 2.41
N HIS A 105 -10.49 5.95 2.80
CA HIS A 105 -11.74 5.83 3.54
C HIS A 105 -11.43 6.01 5.03
N TRP A 106 -12.10 6.94 5.67
CA TRP A 106 -11.86 7.29 7.07
C TRP A 106 -12.92 6.72 7.99
N ARG A 107 -12.50 6.28 9.18
CA ARG A 107 -13.41 5.97 10.29
C ARG A 107 -13.70 7.22 11.12
N SER A 108 -14.71 7.12 11.99
CA SER A 108 -15.14 8.22 12.87
C SER A 108 -14.05 8.76 13.79
N GLU A 109 -13.08 7.93 14.13
CA GLU A 109 -11.98 8.19 15.05
C GLU A 109 -10.70 8.71 14.37
N CYS A 110 -10.76 9.09 13.09
CA CYS A 110 -9.63 9.56 12.27
C CYS A 110 -8.62 8.47 11.89
N SER A 111 -8.99 7.20 11.97
CA SER A 111 -8.19 6.09 11.45
C SER A 111 -8.56 5.77 9.99
N ILE A 112 -7.63 5.22 9.24
CA ILE A 112 -7.89 4.74 7.88
C ILE A 112 -8.63 3.41 7.97
N ASP A 113 -9.80 3.32 7.32
CA ASP A 113 -10.49 2.06 7.10
C ASP A 113 -9.78 1.31 5.96
N THR A 114 -8.77 0.53 6.33
CA THR A 114 -7.84 -0.11 5.40
C THR A 114 -8.55 -1.03 4.41
N VAL A 115 -9.54 -1.80 4.88
CA VAL A 115 -10.34 -2.70 4.02
C VAL A 115 -11.16 -1.92 3.00
N LYS A 116 -11.89 -0.87 3.42
CA LYS A 116 -12.68 -0.06 2.48
C LYS A 116 -11.79 0.71 1.50
N THR A 117 -10.66 1.21 1.99
CA THR A 117 -9.66 1.88 1.14
C THR A 117 -9.12 0.91 0.08
N ALA A 118 -8.74 -0.31 0.48
CA ALA A 118 -8.29 -1.34 -0.45
C ALA A 118 -9.39 -1.72 -1.44
N GLN A 119 -10.64 -1.92 -1.00
CA GLN A 119 -11.77 -2.18 -1.89
C GLN A 119 -11.96 -1.08 -2.93
N ALA A 120 -11.85 0.18 -2.54
CA ALA A 120 -11.95 1.31 -3.45
C ALA A 120 -10.81 1.29 -4.48
N LEU A 121 -9.56 1.09 -4.04
CA LEU A 121 -8.40 0.98 -4.92
C LEU A 121 -8.50 -0.20 -5.90
N VAL A 122 -9.01 -1.34 -5.46
CA VAL A 122 -9.20 -2.54 -6.29
C VAL A 122 -10.26 -2.34 -7.38
N ARG A 123 -11.25 -1.48 -7.13
CA ARG A 123 -12.35 -1.20 -8.07
C ARG A 123 -12.01 -0.12 -9.10
N ARG A 124 -10.94 0.63 -8.89
CA ARG A 124 -10.44 1.62 -9.85
C ARG A 124 -9.99 0.97 -11.14
N GLU A 125 -10.63 1.34 -12.25
CA GLU A 125 -10.34 0.76 -13.56
C GLU A 125 -9.07 1.35 -14.21
N ASP A 126 -8.70 2.57 -13.81
CA ASP A 126 -7.48 3.26 -14.20
C ASP A 126 -6.23 2.72 -13.48
N ALA A 127 -6.41 1.96 -12.39
CA ALA A 127 -5.30 1.33 -11.67
C ALA A 127 -4.78 0.07 -12.41
N PRO A 128 -3.46 -0.18 -12.42
CA PRO A 128 -2.87 -1.37 -13.01
C PRO A 128 -3.47 -2.67 -12.46
N VAL A 129 -3.80 -3.63 -13.34
CA VAL A 129 -4.44 -4.89 -12.92
C VAL A 129 -3.60 -5.67 -11.91
N THR A 130 -2.26 -5.56 -12.01
CA THR A 130 -1.31 -6.18 -11.10
C THR A 130 -1.40 -5.58 -9.71
N MET A 131 -1.36 -4.25 -9.59
CA MET A 131 -1.54 -3.53 -8.32
C MET A 131 -2.89 -3.88 -7.69
N ARG A 132 -3.98 -3.84 -8.48
CA ARG A 132 -5.33 -4.19 -8.01
C ARG A 132 -5.39 -5.64 -7.49
N LEU A 133 -4.79 -6.59 -8.20
CA LEU A 133 -4.78 -8.00 -7.77
C LEU A 133 -3.99 -8.19 -6.48
N LYS A 134 -2.85 -7.50 -6.32
CA LYS A 134 -2.05 -7.51 -5.08
C LYS A 134 -2.85 -6.98 -3.88
N PHE A 135 -3.53 -5.83 -4.03
CA PHE A 135 -4.42 -5.30 -2.99
C PHE A 135 -5.56 -6.28 -2.66
N ALA A 136 -6.25 -6.80 -3.68
CA ALA A 136 -7.35 -7.74 -3.46
C ALA A 136 -6.89 -9.00 -2.71
N THR A 137 -5.69 -9.50 -3.01
CA THR A 137 -5.09 -10.65 -2.31
C THR A 137 -4.70 -10.29 -0.87
N ARG A 138 -3.99 -9.17 -0.66
CA ARG A 138 -3.54 -8.69 0.68
C ARG A 138 -4.70 -8.54 1.65
N TYR A 139 -5.87 -8.11 1.17
CA TYR A 139 -7.07 -7.84 1.95
C TYR A 139 -8.15 -8.91 1.86
N CYS A 140 -7.84 -10.09 1.30
CA CYS A 140 -8.76 -11.22 1.18
C CYS A 140 -10.10 -10.87 0.50
N LEU A 141 -10.08 -10.05 -0.55
CA LEU A 141 -11.25 -9.66 -1.33
C LEU A 141 -11.55 -10.71 -2.41
N GLU A 142 -12.06 -11.87 -2.00
CA GLU A 142 -12.13 -13.08 -2.84
C GLU A 142 -12.79 -12.86 -4.21
N GLU A 143 -13.93 -12.18 -4.27
CA GLU A 143 -14.63 -11.93 -5.54
C GLU A 143 -13.80 -11.06 -6.49
N ASP A 144 -13.12 -10.04 -5.96
CA ASP A 144 -12.23 -9.20 -6.74
C ASP A 144 -10.99 -9.97 -7.20
N VAL A 145 -10.44 -10.87 -6.37
CA VAL A 145 -9.33 -11.76 -6.75
C VAL A 145 -9.74 -12.65 -7.93
N ARG A 146 -10.91 -13.30 -7.86
CA ARG A 146 -11.42 -14.15 -8.95
C ARG A 146 -11.60 -13.34 -10.23
N ARG A 147 -12.26 -12.19 -10.14
CA ARG A 147 -12.51 -11.29 -11.29
C ARG A 147 -11.20 -10.83 -11.95
N LEU A 148 -10.25 -10.33 -11.16
CA LEU A 148 -8.99 -9.78 -11.66
C LEU A 148 -8.06 -10.87 -12.23
N ARG A 149 -8.05 -12.08 -11.66
CA ARG A 149 -7.32 -13.22 -12.23
C ARG A 149 -7.84 -13.59 -13.62
N THR A 150 -9.15 -13.54 -13.83
CA THR A 150 -9.76 -13.79 -15.16
C THR A 150 -9.37 -12.69 -16.14
N MET A 151 -9.51 -11.42 -15.75
CA MET A 151 -9.11 -10.27 -16.59
C MET A 151 -7.65 -10.37 -17.04
N ARG A 152 -6.74 -10.69 -16.11
CA ARG A 152 -5.31 -10.85 -16.40
C ARG A 152 -5.01 -12.00 -17.36
N ARG A 153 -5.77 -13.10 -17.31
CA ARG A 153 -5.62 -14.24 -18.22
C ARG A 153 -6.09 -13.91 -19.64
N THR A 154 -7.16 -13.13 -19.78
CA THR A 154 -7.67 -12.69 -21.08
C THR A 154 -6.80 -11.64 -21.76
N SER A 155 -6.03 -10.85 -20.99
CA SER A 155 -5.04 -9.91 -21.53
C SER A 155 -3.70 -10.60 -21.83
N ALA A 156 -3.61 -11.36 -22.93
CA ALA A 156 -2.44 -11.78 -23.72
C ALA A 156 -1.00 -11.88 -23.13
N SER A 157 -0.81 -12.07 -21.82
CA SER A 157 0.48 -12.36 -21.15
C SER A 157 0.50 -13.80 -20.60
N SER A 158 -0.53 -14.59 -20.92
CA SER A 158 -0.76 -15.93 -20.37
C SER A 158 0.21 -16.99 -20.90
N TYR A 159 0.86 -16.77 -22.06
CA TYR A 159 1.68 -17.81 -22.69
C TYR A 159 3.07 -18.02 -22.03
N TYR A 160 3.65 -16.98 -21.43
CA TYR A 160 4.99 -17.07 -20.84
C TYR A 160 4.97 -17.57 -19.39
N LEU A 161 3.97 -17.15 -18.60
CA LEU A 161 3.87 -17.54 -17.19
C LEU A 161 3.58 -19.04 -17.00
N GLU A 162 2.71 -19.62 -17.83
CA GLU A 162 2.31 -21.02 -17.70
C GLU A 162 3.47 -21.98 -18.03
N LYS A 163 4.31 -21.61 -19.00
CA LYS A 163 5.48 -22.39 -19.39
C LYS A 163 6.60 -22.36 -18.33
N ASP A 164 6.77 -21.24 -17.64
CA ASP A 164 7.76 -21.10 -16.58
C ASP A 164 7.28 -21.69 -15.24
N LEU A 165 5.98 -21.59 -14.93
CA LEU A 165 5.37 -22.30 -13.79
C LEU A 165 5.47 -23.83 -13.95
N LEU A 166 5.22 -24.36 -15.16
CA LEU A 166 5.39 -25.78 -15.47
C LEU A 166 6.86 -26.25 -15.41
N ARG A 167 7.84 -25.33 -15.62
CA ARG A 167 9.27 -25.62 -15.47
C ARG A 167 9.69 -25.63 -14.00
N LEU A 168 9.14 -24.73 -13.19
CA LEU A 168 9.33 -24.69 -11.74
C LEU A 168 8.70 -25.90 -11.04
N GLU A 169 7.49 -26.31 -11.45
CA GLU A 169 6.81 -27.50 -10.90
C GLU A 169 7.62 -28.79 -11.10
N ARG A 170 8.35 -28.91 -12.22
CA ARG A 170 9.24 -30.05 -12.48
C ARG A 170 10.55 -30.00 -11.71
N ARG A 171 11.01 -28.82 -11.29
CA ARG A 171 12.32 -28.64 -10.63
C ARG A 171 12.23 -28.57 -9.11
N CYS A 172 11.14 -28.04 -8.56
CA CYS A 172 10.91 -27.93 -7.12
C CYS A 172 9.40 -28.01 -6.80
N PRO A 173 8.85 -29.22 -6.63
CA PRO A 173 7.43 -29.41 -6.30
C PRO A 173 7.01 -28.72 -5.00
N LEU A 174 7.93 -28.59 -4.03
CA LEU A 174 7.68 -27.91 -2.75
C LEU A 174 7.60 -26.38 -2.90
N ALA A 175 8.35 -25.77 -3.81
CA ALA A 175 8.21 -24.34 -4.13
C ALA A 175 6.84 -24.05 -4.76
N MET A 176 6.32 -24.99 -5.56
CA MET A 176 4.96 -24.91 -6.10
C MET A 176 3.89 -25.08 -5.04
N LEU A 177 4.14 -25.86 -3.97
CA LEU A 177 3.24 -25.91 -2.81
C LEU A 177 3.24 -24.57 -2.06
N CYS A 178 4.36 -23.87 -1.93
CA CYS A 178 4.41 -22.52 -1.34
C CYS A 178 3.71 -21.46 -2.21
N ILE A 179 3.82 -21.56 -3.54
CA ILE A 179 3.13 -20.67 -4.50
C ILE A 179 1.62 -21.00 -4.56
N ARG A 180 1.24 -22.28 -4.52
CA ARG A 180 -0.18 -22.73 -4.51
C ARG A 180 -0.87 -22.53 -3.16
N ALA A 181 -0.14 -22.51 -2.05
CA ALA A 181 -0.67 -22.25 -0.70
C ALA A 181 -0.87 -20.75 -0.40
N GLU A 182 -0.75 -19.87 -1.39
CA GLU A 182 -0.97 -18.41 -1.27
C GLU A 182 -0.09 -17.70 -0.22
N LEU A 183 1.06 -18.26 0.19
CA LEU A 183 1.89 -17.70 1.26
C LEU A 183 3.09 -16.83 0.82
N CYS A 184 3.47 -16.79 -0.47
CA CYS A 184 4.72 -16.12 -0.83
C CYS A 184 4.62 -15.37 -2.17
N TYR A 185 4.28 -14.08 -2.12
CA TYR A 185 4.54 -13.16 -3.24
C TYR A 185 5.39 -11.93 -2.87
N SER A 186 5.85 -11.81 -1.60
CA SER A 186 6.69 -10.69 -1.13
C SER A 186 8.00 -11.11 -0.46
N MET A 187 8.42 -12.37 -0.58
CA MET A 187 9.60 -12.85 0.16
C MET A 187 10.86 -12.64 -0.67
N SER A 188 11.88 -11.98 -0.08
CA SER A 188 13.20 -11.89 -0.70
C SER A 188 13.80 -13.29 -0.90
N THR A 189 14.73 -13.41 -1.85
CA THR A 189 15.47 -14.66 -2.09
C THR A 189 16.22 -15.16 -0.86
N ASP A 190 16.50 -14.28 0.10
CA ASP A 190 17.22 -14.61 1.33
C ASP A 190 16.31 -15.29 2.36
N TRP A 191 15.05 -14.85 2.50
CA TRP A 191 14.11 -15.54 3.38
C TRP A 191 13.80 -16.98 2.92
N MET A 192 13.66 -17.18 1.61
CA MET A 192 13.47 -18.54 1.07
C MET A 192 14.68 -19.44 1.33
N ARG A 193 15.89 -18.87 1.36
CA ARG A 193 17.12 -19.60 1.70
C ARG A 193 17.11 -19.99 3.19
N ASP A 194 16.81 -19.05 4.07
CA ASP A 194 16.78 -19.25 5.52
C ASP A 194 15.70 -20.27 5.94
N TRP A 195 14.52 -20.24 5.30
CA TRP A 195 13.47 -21.23 5.54
C TRP A 195 13.87 -22.64 5.06
N CYS A 196 14.54 -22.75 3.91
CA CYS A 196 15.04 -24.03 3.42
C CYS A 196 16.13 -24.60 4.34
N GLU A 197 17.02 -23.76 4.86
CA GLU A 197 18.04 -24.17 5.83
C GLU A 197 17.42 -24.61 7.16
N TYR A 198 16.42 -23.87 7.67
CA TYR A 198 15.69 -24.24 8.89
C TYR A 198 14.99 -25.61 8.79
N GLN A 199 14.54 -25.99 7.59
CA GLN A 199 13.89 -27.29 7.33
C GLN A 199 14.88 -28.40 6.94
N GLY A 200 16.20 -28.15 6.96
CA GLY A 200 17.22 -29.13 6.57
C GLY A 200 17.27 -29.45 5.07
N ILE A 201 16.74 -28.56 4.22
CA ILE A 201 16.66 -28.74 2.77
C ILE A 201 17.91 -28.12 2.12
N HIS A 202 18.95 -28.94 1.93
CA HIS A 202 20.28 -28.46 1.52
C HIS A 202 20.49 -28.28 0.00
N ASN A 203 19.46 -28.49 -0.84
CA ASN A 203 19.61 -28.54 -2.31
C ASN A 203 19.04 -27.34 -3.10
N CYS A 204 18.62 -26.26 -2.45
CA CYS A 204 18.12 -25.04 -3.13
C CYS A 204 19.25 -24.11 -3.67
N ARG A 205 20.34 -24.67 -4.22
CA ARG A 205 21.50 -23.88 -4.67
C ARG A 205 21.34 -23.19 -6.02
N SER A 206 20.22 -23.35 -6.75
CA SER A 206 20.08 -22.88 -8.13
C SER A 206 18.98 -21.84 -8.40
N VAL A 207 18.35 -21.28 -7.38
CA VAL A 207 17.34 -20.21 -7.59
C VAL A 207 17.99 -18.86 -7.93
N GLY A 208 19.28 -18.68 -7.62
CA GLY A 208 20.05 -17.44 -7.84
C GLY A 208 20.32 -17.02 -9.28
N SER A 209 19.76 -17.68 -10.29
CA SER A 209 19.96 -17.35 -11.71
C SER A 209 18.70 -17.33 -12.57
N LEU A 210 17.50 -17.40 -11.96
CA LEU A 210 16.25 -17.13 -12.68
C LEU A 210 16.06 -15.61 -12.84
N SER A 211 16.89 -15.01 -13.69
CA SER A 211 16.57 -13.71 -14.29
C SER A 211 15.33 -13.91 -15.15
N ILE A 212 14.18 -13.42 -14.68
CA ILE A 212 13.01 -13.27 -15.54
C ILE A 212 13.38 -12.15 -16.53
N SER A 213 13.90 -12.53 -17.69
CA SER A 213 14.12 -11.62 -18.80
C SER A 213 12.76 -11.16 -19.32
N ILE A 214 12.28 -10.01 -18.85
CA ILE A 214 11.22 -9.27 -19.52
C ILE A 214 11.86 -8.70 -20.79
N GLY A 215 11.75 -9.43 -21.89
CA GLY A 215 12.15 -8.93 -23.20
C GLY A 215 11.20 -7.81 -23.61
N LEU A 216 11.63 -6.57 -23.42
CA LEU A 216 11.07 -5.42 -24.13
C LEU A 216 11.74 -5.37 -25.51
N GLN A 217 10.97 -5.62 -26.56
CA GLN A 217 11.23 -5.12 -27.92
C GLN A 217 10.21 -4.02 -28.21
#